data_AF-A0A377ALC1-F1
#
_entry.id   AF-A0A377ALC1-F1
#
_cell.length_a   1.000
_cell.length_b   1.000
_cell.length_c   1.000
_cell.angle_alpha   90.00
_cell.angle_beta   90.00
_cell.angle_gamma   90.00
#
_symmetry.space_group_name_H-M   'P 1'
#
loop_
_entity.id
_entity.type
_entity.pdbx_description
1 polymer ?
#
loop_
_entity_poly.entity_id
_entity_poly.type
_entity_poly.pdbx_seq_one_letter_code
_entity_poly.pdbx_strand_id
1 'polypeptide(L)'
;MFDTWGNQIQTLCLLPLMSGDTMLGVLKLAQCEEKVFTTTNLNLLRQIAERVAIAVDNALAYQEIHRLKERLVDENLALTEQLNNVDSEFGEIIGPQRSHVQRA
;
A
#
# COMPACT_ATOMS: atom_id res chain seq x y z
N MET A 1 25.25 10.20 -0.43
CA MET A 1 24.48 10.18 -1.70
C MET A 1 24.47 11.55 -2.41
N PHE A 2 24.87 12.66 -1.74
CA PHE A 2 25.02 13.98 -2.37
C PHE A 2 26.47 14.49 -2.47
N ASP A 3 27.45 13.67 -2.07
CA ASP A 3 28.84 14.11 -1.87
C ASP A 3 29.67 14.26 -3.16
N THR A 4 29.05 14.12 -4.34
CA THR A 4 29.77 14.11 -5.63
C THR A 4 29.91 15.48 -6.30
N TRP A 5 29.31 16.54 -5.75
CA TRP A 5 29.24 17.86 -6.39
C TRP A 5 29.85 18.90 -5.44
N GLY A 6 31.18 18.98 -5.43
CA GLY A 6 31.91 19.89 -4.54
C GLY A 6 31.40 21.32 -4.64
N ASN A 7 30.87 21.87 -3.53
CA ASN A 7 30.53 23.27 -3.24
C ASN A 7 29.93 24.16 -4.36
N GLN A 8 29.43 23.59 -5.46
CA GLN A 8 28.84 24.33 -6.57
C GLN A 8 27.38 24.66 -6.26
N ILE A 9 26.98 25.89 -6.59
CA ILE A 9 25.60 26.35 -6.45
C ILE A 9 24.72 25.54 -7.41
N GLN A 10 23.76 24.81 -6.85
CA GLN A 10 22.80 24.03 -7.62
C GLN A 10 21.51 24.81 -7.82
N THR A 11 21.00 24.82 -9.05
CA THR A 11 19.63 25.24 -9.30
C THR A 11 18.70 24.05 -9.06
N LEU A 12 17.60 24.29 -8.33
CA LEU A 12 16.60 23.28 -8.00
C LEU A 12 15.29 23.55 -8.72
N CYS A 13 14.67 22.50 -9.24
CA CYS A 13 13.29 22.49 -9.69
C CYS A 13 12.50 21.50 -8.83
N LEU A 14 11.43 21.98 -8.21
CA LEU A 14 10.56 21.22 -7.34
C LEU A 14 9.17 21.21 -7.97
N LEU A 15 8.67 20.03 -8.29
CA LEU A 15 7.38 19.84 -8.94
C LEU A 15 6.49 19.00 -8.04
N PRO A 16 5.33 19.52 -7.58
CA PRO A 16 4.44 18.75 -6.74
C PRO A 16 3.83 17.60 -7.54
N LEU A 17 3.74 16.43 -6.91
CA LEU A 17 3.02 15.27 -7.44
C LEU A 17 1.63 15.29 -6.82
N MET A 18 0.64 15.73 -7.60
CA MET A 18 -0.75 15.90 -7.16
C MET A 18 -1.64 14.81 -7.77
N SER A 19 -2.52 14.21 -6.96
CA SER A 19 -3.68 13.45 -7.43
C SER A 19 -4.95 14.14 -6.94
N GLY A 20 -5.68 14.78 -7.86
CA GLY A 20 -6.75 15.70 -7.50
C GLY A 20 -6.24 16.80 -6.55
N ASP A 21 -6.88 16.92 -5.40
CA ASP A 21 -6.51 17.88 -4.34
C ASP A 21 -5.48 17.32 -3.34
N THR A 22 -5.03 16.08 -3.51
CA THR A 22 -4.08 15.43 -2.60
C THR A 22 -2.65 15.55 -3.12
N MET A 23 -1.75 16.07 -2.27
CA MET A 23 -0.31 16.07 -2.55
C MET A 23 0.30 14.74 -2.14
N LEU A 24 0.78 13.97 -3.13
CA LEU A 24 1.45 12.67 -2.91
C LEU A 24 2.94 12.84 -2.58
N GLY A 25 3.55 13.94 -3.04
CA GLY A 25 4.96 14.23 -2.80
C GLY A 25 5.52 15.31 -3.72
N VAL A 26 6.86 15.33 -3.87
CA VAL A 26 7.57 16.30 -4.69
C VAL A 26 8.64 15.59 -5.54
N LEU A 27 8.61 15.85 -6.85
CA LEU A 27 9.70 15.51 -7.77
C LEU A 27 10.77 16.61 -7.69
N LYS A 28 11.96 16.26 -7.19
CA LYS A 28 13.11 17.15 -7.06
C LYS A 28 14.12 16.89 -8.16
N LEU A 29 14.49 17.94 -8.88
CA LEU A 29 15.53 17.95 -9.89
C LEU A 29 16.60 18.96 -9.48
N ALA A 30 17.87 18.58 -9.59
CA ALA A 30 19.01 19.41 -9.23
C ALA A 30 20.02 19.45 -10.38
N GLN A 31 20.49 20.65 -10.75
CA GLN A 31 21.45 20.85 -11.83
C GLN A 31 22.48 21.91 -11.42
N CYS A 32 23.76 21.68 -11.73
CA CYS A 32 24.85 22.63 -11.47
C CYS A 32 25.08 23.64 -12.61
N GLU A 33 24.47 23.44 -13.77
CA GLU A 33 24.57 24.33 -14.93
C GLU A 33 23.54 25.47 -14.85
N GLU A 34 23.98 26.69 -15.16
CA GLU A 34 23.08 27.83 -15.32
C GLU A 34 22.13 27.63 -16.52
N LYS A 35 20.87 28.06 -16.37
CA LYS A 35 19.82 28.15 -17.41
C LYS A 35 19.20 26.85 -17.93
N VAL A 36 19.32 25.72 -17.23
CA VAL A 36 18.70 24.45 -17.69
C VAL A 36 17.16 24.45 -17.56
N PHE A 37 16.61 25.17 -16.58
CA PHE A 37 15.16 25.30 -16.39
C PHE A 37 14.57 26.45 -17.21
N THR A 38 14.62 26.32 -18.54
CA THR A 38 13.88 27.22 -19.43
C THR A 38 12.36 26.99 -19.28
N THR A 39 11.54 27.97 -19.68
CA THR A 39 10.07 27.84 -19.63
C THR A 39 9.55 26.62 -20.39
N THR A 40 10.16 26.30 -21.53
CA THR A 40 9.82 25.11 -22.33
C THR A 40 10.14 23.83 -21.56
N ASN A 41 11.32 23.74 -20.95
CA ASN A 41 11.71 22.58 -20.16
C ASN A 41 10.83 22.42 -18.91
N LEU A 42 10.50 23.51 -18.22
CA LEU A 42 9.59 23.47 -17.07
C LEU A 42 8.20 22.96 -17.44
N ASN A 43 7.66 23.34 -18.60
CA ASN A 43 6.38 22.81 -19.08
C ASN A 43 6.43 21.31 -19.39
N LEU A 44 7.54 20.81 -19.93
CA LEU A 44 7.73 19.38 -20.13
C LEU A 44 7.85 18.65 -18.79
N LEU A 45 8.67 19.18 -17.87
CA LEU A 45 8.87 18.59 -16.56
C LEU A 45 7.57 18.56 -15.74
N ARG A 46 6.72 19.58 -15.86
CA ARG A 46 5.38 19.58 -15.25
C ARG A 46 4.50 18.46 -15.79
N GLN A 47 4.45 18.26 -17.10
CA GLN A 47 3.70 17.14 -17.70
C GLN A 47 4.25 15.78 -17.26
N ILE A 48 5.57 15.67 -17.09
CA ILE A 48 6.19 14.46 -16.54
C ILE A 48 5.76 14.28 -15.08
N ALA A 49 5.81 15.32 -14.25
CA ALA A 49 5.40 15.27 -12.86
C ALA A 49 3.92 14.88 -12.72
N GLU A 50 3.03 15.41 -13.57
CA GLU A 50 1.61 15.03 -13.63
C GLU A 50 1.45 13.52 -13.91
N ARG A 51 2.17 12.98 -14.89
CA ARG A 51 2.14 11.53 -15.19
C ARG A 51 2.73 10.66 -14.08
N VAL A 52 3.81 11.14 -13.45
CA VAL A 52 4.42 10.45 -12.30
C VAL A 52 3.45 10.43 -11.13
N ALA A 53 2.72 11.51 -10.88
CA ALA A 53 1.73 11.57 -9.81
C ALA A 53 0.63 10.51 -10.01
N ILE A 54 0.11 10.36 -11.23
CA ILE A 54 -0.87 9.32 -11.58
C ILE A 54 -0.29 7.91 -11.33
N ALA A 55 0.94 7.67 -11.77
CA ALA A 55 1.58 6.36 -11.58
C ALA A 55 1.81 6.02 -10.11
N VAL A 56 2.22 7.00 -9.30
CA VAL A 56 2.39 6.84 -7.86
C VAL A 56 1.05 6.59 -7.18
N ASP A 57 0.01 7.34 -7.53
CA ASP A 57 -1.33 7.15 -6.99
C ASP A 57 -1.86 5.73 -7.25
N ASN A 58 -1.71 5.25 -8.50
CA ASN A 58 -2.09 3.89 -8.87
C ASN A 58 -1.30 2.83 -8.08
N ALA A 59 0.00 3.04 -7.86
CA ALA A 59 0.81 2.12 -7.09
C ALA A 59 0.35 2.07 -5.62
N LEU A 60 0.08 3.23 -5.01
CA LEU A 60 -0.43 3.31 -3.63
C LEU A 60 -1.81 2.67 -3.50
N ALA A 61 -2.71 2.92 -4.45
CA ALA A 61 -4.03 2.29 -4.48
C ALA A 61 -3.92 0.76 -4.61
N TYR A 62 -3.03 0.26 -5.47
CA TYR A 62 -2.78 -1.16 -5.62
C TYR A 62 -2.23 -1.80 -4.34
N GLN A 63 -1.28 -1.13 -3.67
CA GLN A 63 -0.72 -1.58 -2.39
C GLN A 63 -1.81 -1.67 -1.31
N GLU A 64 -2.74 -0.70 -1.25
CA GLU A 64 -3.82 -0.73 -0.28
C GLU A 64 -4.83 -1.84 -0.56
N ILE A 65 -5.19 -2.06 -1.82
CA ILE A 65 -6.04 -3.19 -2.22
C ILE A 65 -5.40 -4.52 -1.80
N HIS A 66 -4.10 -4.68 -2.04
CA HIS A 66 -3.38 -5.89 -1.66
C HIS A 66 -3.41 -6.12 -0.14
N ARG A 67 -3.09 -5.09 0.63
CA ARG A 67 -3.11 -5.13 2.11
C ARG A 67 -4.49 -5.47 2.65
N LEU A 68 -5.56 -4.89 2.10
CA LEU A 68 -6.93 -5.19 2.50
C LEU A 68 -7.32 -6.63 2.16
N LYS A 69 -6.88 -7.14 1.00
CA LYS A 69 -7.11 -8.53 0.62
C LYS A 69 -6.42 -9.50 1.57
N GLU A 70 -5.17 -9.26 1.93
CA GLU A 70 -4.43 -10.09 2.89
C GLU A 70 -5.16 -10.14 4.24
N ARG A 71 -5.57 -8.98 4.77
CA ARG A 71 -6.34 -8.92 6.01
C ARG A 71 -7.64 -9.72 5.97
N LEU A 72 -8.38 -9.67 4.86
CA LEU A 72 -9.60 -10.45 4.70
C LEU A 72 -9.33 -11.96 4.70
N VAL A 73 -8.22 -12.40 4.10
CA VAL A 73 -7.82 -13.81 4.12
C VAL A 73 -7.47 -14.26 5.53
N ASP A 74 -6.71 -13.46 6.27
CA ASP A 74 -6.32 -13.75 7.65
C ASP A 74 -7.56 -13.84 8.57
N GLU A 75 -8.49 -12.88 8.45
CA GLU A 75 -9.74 -12.87 9.21
C GLU A 75 -10.61 -14.09 8.88
N ASN A 76 -10.69 -14.47 7.60
CA ASN A 76 -11.46 -15.64 7.18
C ASN A 76 -10.86 -16.96 7.71
N LEU A 77 -9.54 -17.09 7.71
CA LEU A 77 -8.84 -18.24 8.27
C LEU A 77 -9.11 -18.35 9.77
N ALA A 78 -8.92 -17.25 10.51
CA ALA A 78 -9.15 -17.22 11.96
C ALA A 78 -10.59 -17.60 12.33
N LEU A 79 -11.59 -17.15 11.57
CA LEU A 79 -12.98 -17.54 11.78
C LEU A 79 -13.24 -19.02 11.47
N THR A 80 -12.62 -19.55 10.42
CA THR A 80 -12.75 -20.97 10.06
C THR A 80 -12.14 -21.88 11.12
N GLU A 81 -10.98 -21.50 11.67
CA GLU A 81 -10.36 -22.21 12.79
C GLU A 81 -11.24 -22.20 14.05
N GLN A 82 -11.87 -21.06 14.37
CA GLN A 82 -12.82 -20.98 15.48
C GLN A 82 -14.02 -21.93 15.29
N LEU A 83 -14.63 -21.95 14.10
CA LEU A 83 -15.76 -22.84 13.81
C LEU A 83 -15.38 -24.32 13.95
N ASN A 84 -14.23 -24.73 13.40
CA ASN A 84 -13.76 -26.11 13.49
C ASN A 84 -13.44 -26.53 14.93
N ASN A 85 -12.96 -25.61 15.76
CA ASN A 85 -12.68 -25.88 17.17
C ASN A 85 -13.97 -26.03 18.01
N VAL A 86 -15.01 -25.25 17.70
CA VAL A 86 -16.32 -25.33 18.37
C VAL A 86 -16.96 -26.71 18.15
N ASP A 87 -16.88 -27.29 16.95
CA ASP A 87 -17.39 -28.64 16.67
C ASP A 87 -16.68 -29.73 17.50
N SER A 88 -15.40 -29.53 17.83
CA SER A 88 -14.63 -30.45 18.68
C SER A 88 -15.06 -30.37 20.15
N GLU A 89 -15.35 -29.17 20.65
CA GLU A 89 -15.76 -28.91 22.04
C GLU A 89 -17.17 -29.47 22.35
N PHE A 90 -18.09 -29.40 21.40
CA PHE A 90 -19.40 -30.07 21.51
C PHE A 90 -19.30 -31.60 21.42
N GLY A 91 -18.30 -32.14 20.71
CA GLY A 91 -18.04 -33.58 20.60
C GLY A 91 -17.56 -34.22 21.91
N GLU A 92 -16.87 -33.48 22.78
CA GLU A 92 -16.45 -33.96 24.11
C GLU A 92 -17.58 -33.91 25.15
N ILE A 93 -18.48 -32.91 25.08
CA ILE A 93 -19.59 -32.76 26.04
C ILE A 93 -20.72 -33.75 25.74
N ILE A 94 -20.97 -34.08 24.48
CA ILE A 94 -21.94 -35.10 24.06
C ILE A 94 -21.21 -36.41 23.75
N GLY A 95 -20.53 -36.98 24.75
CA GLY A 95 -20.13 -38.39 24.69
C GLY A 95 -21.37 -39.26 24.43
N PRO A 96 -21.28 -40.33 23.60
CA PRO A 96 -22.45 -41.06 23.14
C PRO A 96 -23.26 -41.56 24.34
N GLN A 97 -24.45 -40.99 24.53
CA GLN A 97 -25.44 -41.47 25.49
C GLN A 97 -25.87 -42.87 25.01
N ARG A 98 -25.15 -43.91 25.48
CA ARG A 98 -25.61 -45.29 25.38
C ARG A 98 -26.90 -45.39 26.16
N SER A 99 -28.01 -45.39 25.43
CA SER A 99 -29.34 -45.69 25.91
C SER A 99 -29.35 -47.05 26.59
N HIS A 100 -29.30 -47.06 27.92
CA HIS A 100 -29.74 -48.21 28.71
C HIS A 100 -31.26 -48.34 28.56
N VAL A 101 -31.70 -49.01 27.50
CA VAL A 101 -33.03 -49.64 27.50
C VAL A 101 -32.85 -51.00 28.18
N GLN A 102 -33.10 -51.02 29.49
CA GLN A 102 -33.27 -52.23 30.27
C GLN A 102 -34.71 -52.29 30.78
N ARG A 103 -35.38 -53.41 30.48
CA ARG A 103 -36.67 -53.91 31.03
C ARG A 103 -37.92 -53.17 30.52
N ALA A 104 -39.04 -53.83 30.25
CA ALA A 104 -39.55 -55.12 30.74
C ALA A 104 -40.16 -55.96 29.60
#